data_AF-A0A416SQA9-F1
#
_entry.id   AF-A0A416SQA9-F1
#
_cell.length_a   1.000
_cell.length_b   1.000
_cell.length_c   1.000
_cell.angle_alpha   90.00
_cell.angle_beta   90.00
_cell.angle_gamma   90.00
#
_symmetry.space_group_name_H-M   'P 1'
#
loop_
_entity.id
_entity.type
_entity.pdbx_description
1 polymer ?
#
loop_
_entity_poly.entity_id
_entity_poly.type
_entity_poly.pdbx_seq_one_letter_code
_entity_poly.pdbx_strand_id
1 'polypeptide(L)' 'MKCWDKKTEKGFEFRVMDETEDKLSIVAMGGDYREWVRLGMKFVERFVYQKWINKNEAEIKIVKENFKL' A
#
# COMPACT_ATOMS: atom_id res chain seq x y z
N MET A 1 7.58 6.75 -16.86
CA MET A 1 7.73 5.42 -16.24
C MET A 1 7.08 5.49 -14.87
N LYS A 2 5.89 4.89 -14.69
CA LYS A 2 5.22 4.87 -13.37
C LYS A 2 5.82 3.70 -12.60
N CYS A 3 6.83 3.96 -11.79
CA CYS A 3 7.32 2.99 -10.81
C CYS A 3 6.21 2.81 -9.77
N TRP A 4 5.88 1.57 -9.42
CA TRP A 4 4.95 1.31 -8.31
C TRP A 4 5.78 0.85 -7.13
N ASP A 5 5.74 1.62 -6.05
CA ASP A 5 6.37 1.21 -4.81
C ASP A 5 5.44 0.24 -4.10
N LYS A 6 5.94 -0.96 -3.82
CA LYS A 6 5.29 -1.93 -2.96
C LYS A 6 5.86 -1.82 -1.56
N LYS A 7 5.02 -1.91 -0.53
CA LYS A 7 5.47 -1.87 0.86
C LYS A 7 5.02 -3.11 1.62
N THR A 8 5.91 -3.70 2.41
CA THR A 8 5.63 -4.93 3.19
C THR A 8 5.35 -4.58 4.65
N GLU A 9 4.08 -4.54 5.08
CA GLU A 9 3.68 -4.36 6.49
C GLU A 9 3.14 -5.69 7.03
N LYS A 10 3.74 -6.21 8.11
CA LYS A 10 3.34 -7.48 8.76
C LYS A 10 3.16 -8.66 7.79
N GLY A 11 3.98 -8.72 6.74
CA GLY A 11 3.96 -9.80 5.74
C GLY A 11 2.99 -9.59 4.58
N PHE A 12 2.26 -8.47 4.52
CA PHE A 12 1.38 -8.12 3.41
C PHE A 12 2.04 -7.09 2.48
N GLU A 13 1.89 -7.26 1.17
CA GLU A 13 2.33 -6.28 0.18
C GLU A 13 1.19 -5.31 -0.16
N PHE A 14 1.46 -4.01 -0.03
CA PHE A 14 0.53 -2.94 -0.39
C PHE A 14 1.09 -2.08 -1.49
N ARG A 15 0.20 -1.45 -2.25
CA ARG A 15 0.57 -0.41 -3.21
C ARG A 15 0.71 0.92 -2.50
N VAL A 16 1.80 1.63 -2.75
CA VAL A 16 1.91 3.04 -2.36
C VAL A 16 1.16 3.90 -3.39
N MET A 17 0.27 4.76 -2.91
CA MET A 17 -0.51 5.67 -3.74
C MET A 17 -0.08 7.13 -3.63
N ASP A 18 0.49 7.52 -2.49
CA ASP A 18 0.94 8.87 -2.22
C ASP A 18 2.03 8.88 -1.14
N GLU A 19 2.82 9.94 -1.08
CA GLU A 19 3.98 10.09 -0.20
C GLU A 19 4.11 11.53 0.30
N THR A 20 4.35 11.69 1.60
CA THR A 20 4.83 12.92 2.21
C THR A 20 6.30 12.77 2.61
N GLU A 21 6.90 13.77 3.24
CA GLU A 21 8.27 13.68 3.74
C GLU A 21 8.47 12.46 4.69
N ASP A 22 7.48 12.20 5.55
CA ASP A 22 7.56 11.23 6.65
C ASP A 22 6.68 9.98 6.45
N LYS A 23 5.64 10.06 5.62
CA LYS A 23 4.59 9.04 5.54
C LYS A 23 4.33 8.55 4.12
N LEU A 24 3.73 7.37 4.07
CA LEU A 24 3.23 6.74 2.84
C LEU A 24 1.75 6.42 2.99
N SER A 25 1.01 6.70 1.94
CA SER A 25 -0.35 6.22 1.76
C SER A 25 -0.29 4.85 1.11
N ILE A 26 -0.62 3.80 1.89
CA ILE A 26 -0.71 2.43 1.40
C ILE A 26 -2.16 2.05 1.12
N VAL A 27 -2.37 1.28 0.05
CA VAL A 27 -3.69 0.81 -0.37
C VAL A 27 -3.72 -0.70 -0.62
N ALA A 28 -4.81 -1.32 -0.17
CA ALA A 28 -5.22 -2.68 -0.51
C ALA A 28 -6.42 -2.63 -1.46
N MET A 29 -6.29 -3.25 -2.64
CA MET A 29 -7.33 -3.37 -3.66
C MET A 29 -7.66 -4.86 -3.86
N GLY A 30 -8.32 -5.48 -2.87
CA GLY A 30 -8.62 -6.91 -2.83
C GLY A 30 -8.13 -7.61 -1.55
N GLY A 31 -8.37 -8.93 -1.43
CA GLY A 31 -8.05 -9.73 -0.23
C GLY A 31 -9.12 -9.74 0.86
N ASP A 32 -8.81 -10.32 2.03
CA ASP A 32 -9.75 -10.39 3.16
C ASP A 32 -9.84 -9.02 3.87
N TYR A 33 -10.98 -8.36 3.71
CA TYR A 33 -11.23 -7.04 4.30
C TYR A 33 -11.10 -7.02 5.83
N ARG A 34 -11.28 -8.16 6.50
CA ARG A 34 -11.16 -8.26 7.96
C ARG A 34 -9.71 -8.04 8.39
N GLU A 35 -8.74 -8.47 7.58
CA GLU A 35 -7.32 -8.22 7.82
C GLU A 35 -7.00 -6.73 7.64
N TRP A 36 -7.55 -6.06 6.61
CA TRP A 36 -7.38 -4.62 6.41
C TRP A 36 -7.91 -3.80 7.59
N VAL A 37 -9.10 -4.16 8.09
CA VAL A 37 -9.67 -3.53 9.29
C VAL A 37 -8.79 -3.80 10.53
N ARG A 38 -8.27 -5.02 10.71
CA ARG A 38 -7.34 -5.37 11.81
C ARG A 38 -6.02 -4.59 11.75
N LEU A 39 -5.55 -4.26 10.55
CA LEU A 39 -4.38 -3.41 10.33
C LEU A 39 -4.65 -1.91 10.52
N GLY A 40 -5.91 -1.53 10.81
CA GLY A 40 -6.33 -0.15 11.01
C GLY A 40 -6.52 0.62 9.70
N MET A 41 -6.71 -0.07 8.58
CA MET A 41 -7.02 0.57 7.30
C MET A 41 -8.49 0.99 7.25
N LYS A 42 -8.76 2.10 6.58
CA LYS A 42 -10.11 2.65 6.39
C LYS A 42 -10.62 2.27 5.00
N PHE A 43 -11.89 1.87 4.92
CA PHE A 43 -12.60 1.76 3.65
C PHE A 43 -12.76 3.15 3.03
N VAL A 44 -12.29 3.33 1.79
CA VAL A 44 -12.34 4.61 1.08
C VAL A 44 -13.18 4.54 -0.19
N GLU A 45 -13.20 3.38 -0.85
CA GLU A 45 -14.01 3.10 -2.03
C GLU A 45 -14.32 1.59 -2.07
N ARG A 46 -15.32 1.18 -2.87
CA ARG A 46 -15.69 -0.23 -3.06
C ARG A 46 -14.43 -1.09 -3.30
N PHE A 47 -14.15 -2.00 -2.36
CA PHE A 47 -12.98 -2.90 -2.31
C PHE A 47 -11.61 -2.24 -2.13
N VAL A 48 -11.55 -0.95 -1.77
CA VAL A 48 -10.33 -0.19 -1.55
C VAL A 48 -10.22 0.22 -0.09
N TYR A 49 -9.15 -0.22 0.56
CA TYR A 49 -8.80 0.15 1.92
C TYR A 49 -7.48 0.91 1.92
N GLN A 50 -7.40 1.99 2.73
CA GLN A 50 -6.24 2.89 2.77
C GLN A 50 -5.80 3.19 4.21
N LYS A 51 -4.50 3.38 4.40
CA LYS A 51 -3.90 3.86 5.65
C LYS A 51 -2.65 4.69 5.36
N TRP A 52 -2.42 5.71 6.18
CA TRP A 52 -1.13 6.38 6.24
C TRP A 52 -0.25 5.71 7.28
N ILE A 53 0.99 5.40 6.91
CA ILE A 53 2.00 4.81 7.79
C ILE A 53 3.29 5.59 7.72
N ASN A 54 4.09 5.59 8.77
CA ASN A 54 5.43 6.17 8.71
C ASN A 54 6.34 5.34 7.79
N LYS A 55 7.31 6.00 7.15
CA LYS A 55 8.24 5.32 6.23
C LYS A 55 9.01 4.18 6.90
N ASN A 56 9.33 4.31 8.18
CA ASN A 56 10.04 3.30 8.99
C ASN A 56 9.19 2.10 9.42
N GLU A 57 7.86 2.15 9.30
CA GLU A 57 6.99 1.06 9.76
C GLU A 57 7.02 -0.18 8.85
N ALA A 58 7.61 -0.07 7.65
CA ALA A 58 7.69 -1.20 6.74
C ALA A 58 8.73 -0.99 5.63
N GLU A 59 9.12 -2.09 4.99
CA GLU A 59 10.12 -2.12 3.92
C GLU A 59 9.52 -1.67 2.59
N ILE A 60 10.19 -0.73 1.91
CA ILE A 60 9.81 -0.26 0.57
C ILE A 60 10.56 -1.07 -0.48
N LYS A 61 9.83 -1.69 -1.40
CA LYS A 61 10.33 -2.38 -2.58
C LYS A 61 9.86 -1.64 -3.83
N ILE A 62 10.80 -1.01 -4.53
CA ILE A 62 10.51 -0.35 -5.81
C ILE A 62 10.34 -1.43 -6.89
N VAL A 63 9.14 -1.56 -7.46
CA VAL A 63 8.88 -2.52 -8.53
C VAL A 63 8.78 -1.78 -9.86
N LYS A 64 9.66 -2.12 -10.79
CA LYS A 64 9.54 -1.71 -12.20
C LYS A 64 8.63 -2.70 -12.91
N GLU A 65 7.38 -2.32 -13.14
CA GLU A 65 6.54 -3.07 -14.07
C GLU A 65 7.00 -2.80 -15.50
N ASN A 66 7.53 -3.83 -16.17
CA ASN A 66 7.68 -3.83 -17.61
C ASN A 66 6.27 -3.97 -18.22
N PHE A 67 5.61 -2.85 -18.49
CA PHE A 67 4.44 -2.86 -19.35
C PHE A 67 4.90 -3.30 -20.75
N LYS A 68 4.63 -4.56 -21.09
CA LYS A 68 4.55 -4.95 -22.50
C LYS A 68 3.25 -4.38 -23.03
N LEU A 69 3.36 -3.35 -23.86
CA LEU A 69 2.28 -2.85 -24.72
C LEU A 69 1.84 -3.94 -25.70
#